data_AF-A0A966GF70-F1
#
_entry.id   AF-A0A966GF70-F1
#
_cell.length_a   1.000
_cell.length_b   1.000
_cell.length_c   1.000
_cell.angle_alpha   90.00
_cell.angle_beta   90.00
_cell.angle_gamma   90.00
#
_symmetry.space_group_name_H-M   'P 1'
#
loop_
_entity.id
_entity.type
_entity.pdbx_description
1 polymer ?
#
loop_
_entity_poly.entity_id
_entity_poly.type
_entity_poly.pdbx_seq_one_letter_code
_entity_poly.pdbx_strand_id
1 'polypeptide(L)'
;MTPTLLSFGHGYSARALARLLLPQGWRIIGTTRRAEAMAEICASGVHPVLWPGSDLNPHIAKATHLLISAAPDAEGDPVLRDWQGA
;
A
#
# COMPACT_ATOMS: atom_id res chain seq x y z
N MET A 1 4.18 11.91 16.79
CA MET A 1 3.69 11.83 15.40
C MET A 1 3.26 10.40 15.13
N THR A 2 2.13 10.20 14.43
CA THR A 2 1.67 8.85 14.07
C THR A 2 2.46 8.31 12.88
N PRO A 3 3.16 7.16 12.99
CA PRO A 3 3.87 6.58 11.85
C PRO A 3 2.87 6.16 10.76
N THR A 4 3.20 6.47 9.51
CA THR A 4 2.37 6.17 8.34
C THR A 4 3.13 5.29 7.37
N LEU A 5 2.62 4.07 7.15
CA LEU A 5 3.13 3.12 6.17
C LEU A 5 2.35 3.24 4.87
N LEU A 6 3.04 3.52 3.76
CA LEU A 6 2.50 3.30 2.42
C LEU A 6 2.98 1.94 1.91
N SER A 7 2.02 1.04 1.70
CA SER A 7 2.25 -0.35 1.30
C SER A 7 1.84 -0.55 -0.17
N PHE A 8 2.83 -0.80 -1.01
CA PHE A 8 2.66 -1.20 -2.39
C PHE A 8 2.37 -2.70 -2.49
N GLY A 9 1.19 -3.07 -2.99
CA GLY A 9 0.72 -4.45 -3.00
C GLY A 9 0.27 -4.95 -1.62
N HIS A 10 -1.01 -4.75 -1.29
CA HIS A 10 -1.59 -5.15 0.00
C HIS A 10 -2.03 -6.63 0.05
N GLY A 11 -1.11 -7.54 -0.30
CA GLY A 11 -1.32 -8.99 -0.33
C GLY A 11 -1.07 -9.70 1.01
N TYR A 12 -0.77 -11.00 0.96
CA TYR A 12 -0.60 -11.87 2.13
C TYR A 12 0.39 -11.29 3.17
N SER A 13 1.61 -10.98 2.74
CA SER A 13 2.68 -10.48 3.64
C SER A 13 2.36 -9.09 4.20
N ALA A 14 1.91 -8.16 3.36
CA ALA A 14 1.51 -6.82 3.79
C ALA A 14 0.37 -6.85 4.82
N ARG A 15 -0.62 -7.73 4.63
CA ARG A 15 -1.71 -7.93 5.59
C ARG A 15 -1.22 -8.51 6.92
N ALA A 16 -0.23 -9.40 6.89
CA ALA A 16 0.38 -9.92 8.12
C ALA A 16 1.07 -8.82 8.92
N LEU A 17 1.85 -7.96 8.25
CA LEU A 17 2.46 -6.80 8.89
C LEU A 17 1.39 -5.83 9.41
N ALA A 18 0.34 -5.56 8.65
CA ALA A 18 -0.73 -4.66 9.05
C ALA A 18 -1.41 -5.09 10.37
N ARG A 19 -1.65 -6.40 10.56
CA ARG A 19 -2.20 -6.93 11.81
C ARG A 19 -1.33 -6.64 13.03
N LEU A 20 -0.02 -6.49 12.86
CA LEU A 20 0.92 -6.16 13.94
C LEU A 20 0.97 -4.65 14.20
N LEU A 21 0.92 -3.83 13.14
CA LEU A 21 1.11 -2.39 13.22
C LEU A 21 -0.15 -1.62 13.61
N LEU A 22 -1.33 -2.07 13.17
CA LEU A 22 -2.60 -1.38 13.49
C LEU A 22 -2.87 -1.27 15.00
N PRO A 23 -2.69 -2.33 15.83
CA PRO A 23 -2.86 -2.23 17.28
C PRO A 23 -1.84 -1.28 17.95
N GLN A 24 -0.71 -1.01 17.30
CA GLN A 24 0.31 -0.07 17.78
C GLN A 24 -0.01 1.39 17.37
N GLY A 25 -1.18 1.64 16.78
CA GLY A 25 -1.63 2.98 16.39
C GLY A 25 -1.04 3.47 15.07
N TRP A 26 -0.51 2.60 14.21
CA TRP A 26 0.00 2.99 12.90
C TRP A 26 -1.13 3.34 11.94
N ARG A 27 -0.89 4.34 11.09
CA ARG A 27 -1.69 4.56 9.89
C ARG A 27 -1.11 3.72 8.75
N ILE A 28 -1.96 2.98 8.04
CA ILE A 28 -1.54 2.18 6.89
C ILE A 28 -2.37 2.60 5.68
N ILE A 29 -1.68 2.86 4.57
CA ILE A 29 -2.25 3.10 3.25
C ILE A 29 -1.84 1.90 2.40
N GLY A 30 -2.80 1.09 1.96
CA GLY A 30 -2.57 -0.13 1.19
C GLY A 30 -3.01 0.06 -0.25
N THR A 31 -2.09 -0.11 -1.20
CA THR A 31 -2.45 -0.09 -2.63
C THR A 31 -2.91 -1.45 -3.11
N THR A 32 -3.79 -1.44 -4.10
CA THR A 32 -4.25 -2.64 -4.82
C THR A 32 -4.52 -2.29 -6.28
N ARG A 33 -4.31 -3.23 -7.19
CA ARG A 33 -4.72 -3.14 -8.60
C ARG A 33 -6.16 -3.60 -8.83
N ARG A 34 -6.77 -4.18 -7.79
CA ARG A 34 -8.06 -4.85 -7.83
C ARG A 34 -9.10 -4.02 -7.10
N ALA A 35 -10.03 -3.42 -7.84
CA ALA A 35 -11.10 -2.60 -7.27
C ALA A 35 -11.98 -3.42 -6.31
N GLU A 36 -12.21 -4.69 -6.63
CA GLU A 36 -12.99 -5.61 -5.80
C GLU A 36 -12.33 -5.92 -4.44
N ALA A 37 -11.03 -5.67 -4.28
CA ALA A 37 -10.31 -5.86 -3.03
C ALA A 37 -10.39 -4.64 -2.08
N MET A 38 -10.84 -3.47 -2.56
CA MET A 38 -10.80 -2.23 -1.77
C MET A 38 -11.65 -2.32 -0.51
N ALA A 39 -12.85 -2.92 -0.60
CA ALA A 39 -13.73 -3.08 0.54
C ALA A 39 -13.12 -3.99 1.63
N GLU A 40 -12.49 -5.09 1.23
CA GLU A 40 -11.79 -6.00 2.15
C GLU A 40 -10.62 -5.30 2.86
N ILE A 41 -9.83 -4.53 2.11
CA ILE A 41 -8.71 -3.74 2.66
C ILE A 41 -9.23 -2.70 3.65
N CYS A 42 -10.30 -1.96 3.29
CA CYS A 42 -10.92 -0.98 4.18
C CYS A 42 -11.43 -1.60 5.48
N ALA A 43 -12.10 -2.75 5.38
CA ALA A 43 -12.63 -3.48 6.53
C ALA A 43 -11.53 -3.96 7.49
N SER A 44 -10.28 -4.10 7.02
CA SER A 44 -9.13 -4.46 7.86
C SER A 44 -8.55 -3.28 8.65
N GLY A 45 -9.09 -2.07 8.51
CA GLY A 45 -8.56 -0.84 9.14
C GLY A 45 -7.46 -0.14 8.34
N VAL A 46 -7.17 -0.62 7.14
CA VAL A 46 -6.20 -0.04 6.20
C VAL A 46 -6.92 0.90 5.24
N HIS A 47 -6.33 2.05 4.92
CA HIS A 47 -6.87 2.96 3.90
C HIS A 47 -6.55 2.41 2.50
N PRO A 48 -7.54 1.96 1.70
CA PRO A 48 -7.28 1.39 0.38
C PRO A 48 -7.04 2.50 -0.65
N VAL A 49 -6.09 2.26 -1.55
CA VAL A 49 -5.87 3.09 -2.74
C VAL A 49 -5.82 2.19 -3.97
N LEU A 50 -6.64 2.48 -4.98
CA LEU A 50 -6.56 1.79 -6.27
C LEU A 50 -5.35 2.34 -7.04
N TRP A 51 -4.36 1.50 -7.29
CA TRP A 51 -3.15 1.90 -7.98
C TRP A 51 -2.55 0.71 -8.75
N PRO A 52 -2.08 0.89 -10.00
CA PRO A 52 -1.92 2.15 -10.76
C PRO A 52 -3.22 2.90 -11.11
N GLY A 53 -3.11 4.21 -11.41
CA GLY A 53 -4.23 5.07 -11.87
C GLY A 53 -4.72 6.15 -10.89
N SER A 54 -4.29 6.11 -9.63
CA SER A 54 -4.51 7.21 -8.67
C SER A 54 -3.22 8.00 -8.43
N ASP A 55 -3.35 9.31 -8.17
CA ASP A 55 -2.23 10.14 -7.71
C ASP A 55 -1.78 9.71 -6.31
N LEU A 56 -0.53 9.27 -6.20
CA LEU A 56 0.09 8.84 -4.95
C LEU A 56 0.88 9.94 -4.24
N ASN A 57 1.13 11.09 -4.88
CA ASN A 57 1.92 12.18 -4.28
C ASN A 57 1.38 12.61 -2.91
N PRO A 58 0.06 12.75 -2.68
CA PRO A 58 -0.48 13.11 -1.36
C PRO A 58 -0.25 12.04 -0.29
N HIS A 59 -0.12 10.78 -0.69
CA HIS A 59 0.13 9.65 0.22
C HIS A 59 1.61 9.54 0.56
N ILE A 60 2.49 9.78 -0.41
CA ILE A 60 3.95 9.77 -0.21
C ILE A 60 4.40 10.93 0.64
N ALA A 61 3.86 12.13 0.41
CA ALA A 61 4.15 13.28 1.25
C ALA A 61 3.81 13.05 2.75
N LYS A 62 2.90 12.10 3.05
CA LYS A 62 2.48 11.74 4.41
C LYS A 62 3.15 10.47 4.93
N ALA A 63 3.73 9.64 4.06
CA ALA A 63 4.33 8.39 4.45
C ALA A 63 5.68 8.63 5.13
N THR A 64 5.89 7.99 6.28
CA THR A 64 7.21 7.94 6.92
C THR A 64 7.95 6.66 6.59
N HIS A 65 7.23 5.63 6.14
CA HIS A 65 7.75 4.33 5.76
C HIS A 65 7.10 3.89 4.45
N LEU A 66 7.90 3.26 3.60
CA LEU A 66 7.45 2.61 2.38
C LEU A 66 7.68 1.10 2.49
N LEU A 67 6.70 0.31 2.04
CA LEU A 67 6.84 -1.13 1.86
C LEU A 67 6.48 -1.47 0.43
N ILE A 68 7.39 -2.13 -0.28
CA ILE A 68 7.08 -2.80 -1.55
C ILE A 68 6.88 -4.28 -1.26
N SER A 69 5.63 -4.75 -1.39
CA SER A 69 5.20 -6.13 -1.19
C SER A 69 4.42 -6.64 -2.42
N ALA A 70 4.75 -6.11 -3.60
CA ALA A 70 4.32 -6.65 -4.88
C ALA A 70 5.33 -7.73 -5.32
N ALA A 71 4.83 -8.84 -5.87
CA ALA A 71 5.71 -9.81 -6.50
C ALA A 71 6.27 -9.21 -7.81
N PRO A 72 7.58 -9.37 -8.08
CA PRO A 72 8.13 -8.98 -9.37
C PRO A 72 7.60 -9.90 -10.49
N ASP A 73 7.69 -9.42 -11.71
CA ASP A 73 7.46 -10.20 -12.93
C ASP A 73 8.73 -10.26 -13.79
N ALA A 74 8.62 -10.78 -15.01
CA ALA A 74 9.76 -10.89 -15.94
C ALA A 74 10.39 -9.54 -16.31
N GLU A 75 9.65 -8.44 -16.14
CA GLU A 75 10.11 -7.07 -16.40
C GLU A 75 10.55 -6.36 -15.09
N GLY A 76 10.67 -7.11 -13.98
CA GLY A 76 11.13 -6.59 -12.69
C GLY A 76 10.01 -6.18 -11.74
N ASP A 77 10.26 -5.14 -10.95
CA ASP A 77 9.31 -4.67 -9.94
C ASP A 77 8.21 -3.79 -10.57
N PRO A 78 6.93 -4.20 -10.52
CA PRO A 78 5.84 -3.42 -11.10
C PRO A 78 5.67 -2.06 -10.42
N VAL A 79 6.00 -1.95 -9.14
CA VAL A 79 5.91 -0.69 -8.41
C VAL A 79 6.88 0.32 -8.97
N LEU A 80 8.14 -0.06 -9.14
CA LEU A 80 9.17 0.83 -9.65
C LEU A 80 8.94 1.20 -11.12
N ARG A 81 8.34 0.33 -11.93
CA ARG A 81 7.94 0.66 -13.30
C ARG A 81 6.78 1.66 -13.33
N ASP A 82 5.69 1.36 -12.63
CA ASP A 82 4.47 2.17 -12.67
C ASP A 82 4.63 3.49 -11.89
N TRP A 83 5.65 3.59 -11.04
CA TRP A 83 6.04 4.82 -10.35
C TRP A 83 6.64 5.89 -11.28
N GLN A 84 7.28 5.51 -12.39
CA GLN A 84 8.05 6.42 -13.26
C GLN A 84 7.21 7.46 -14.03
N GLY A 85 5.92 7.61 -13.72
CA GLY A 85 5.03 8.64 -14.29
C GLY A 85 4.07 9.29 -13.30
N ALA A 86 4.33 9.17 -11.98
CA ALA A 86 3.56 9.83 -10.92
C ALA A 86 4.11 11.23 -10.59
#